data_AF-A0A814PEX6-F1
#
_entry.id   AF-A0A814PEX6-F1
#
_cell.length_a   1.000
_cell.length_b   1.000
_cell.length_c   1.000
_cell.angle_alpha   90.00
_cell.angle_beta   90.00
_cell.angle_gamma   90.00
#
_symmetry.space_group_name_H-M   'P 1'
#
loop_
_entity.id
_entity.type
_entity.pdbx_description
1 polymer ?
#
loop_
_entity_poly.entity_id
_entity_poly.type
_entity_poly.pdbx_seq_one_letter_code
_entity_poly.pdbx_strand_id
1 'polypeptide(L)'
;MCDILLIEAFYDGSHRSLIDLLHRTLSPRSILVTLPGTKWPWRARCSSLILSDLIPKNENNSLKYLFCSSITNLSELISLRSDLRSLKKIIYFHENDLAYPKQNEKQEQRDFQYGYNQILTALVADICLFNSFYNLNTFLDKLGPFLNRIPSPKANIQQIRQTIESKSQVLYYPLEKSLIPIDIKTDKTGPLCIIWPHRWEHDKDPETFFSVILELYEIYSLTFSLIILGQSYDECPGIFSEILNKLPLNYIRHWGFAQSKSEYEQLLIEGDVVVSTAQHEFFGVAMLEACRAGCIPIVPDRLAYTELYPNEQHRYRTRTQLLNKLKEYCQKPDYVRNRVPKQDTFQFEWEKNDGIRQKYLQLFESNI
;
A
#
# COMPACT_ATOMS: atom_id res chain seq x y z
N MET A 1 10.90 12.16 -27.49
CA MET A 1 9.83 11.45 -28.23
C MET A 1 8.96 10.78 -27.20
N CYS A 2 7.63 10.94 -27.29
CA CYS A 2 6.71 10.30 -26.34
C CYS A 2 6.46 8.85 -26.76
N ASP A 3 7.01 7.91 -26.01
CA ASP A 3 6.95 6.47 -26.28
C ASP A 3 6.35 5.63 -25.15
N ILE A 4 5.93 6.26 -24.04
CA ILE A 4 5.40 5.58 -22.85
C ILE A 4 3.97 6.05 -22.56
N LEU A 5 3.04 5.11 -22.44
CA LEU A 5 1.69 5.35 -21.95
C LEU A 5 1.57 4.89 -20.50
N LEU A 6 1.31 5.84 -19.60
CA LEU A 6 1.03 5.59 -18.19
C LEU A 6 -0.48 5.69 -17.96
N ILE A 7 -1.07 4.68 -17.34
CA ILE A 7 -2.50 4.63 -17.05
C ILE A 7 -2.72 4.34 -15.57
N GLU A 8 -3.59 5.12 -14.94
CA GLU A 8 -4.08 4.82 -13.59
C GLU A 8 -5.61 4.91 -13.53
N ALA A 9 -6.26 3.75 -13.44
CA ALA A 9 -7.71 3.64 -13.35
C ALA A 9 -8.27 4.06 -11.97
N PHE A 10 -7.41 4.19 -10.96
CA PHE A 10 -7.76 4.66 -9.63
C PHE A 10 -6.73 5.69 -9.15
N TYR A 11 -6.88 6.93 -9.61
CA TYR A 11 -5.92 7.99 -9.34
C TYR A 11 -6.17 8.64 -7.97
N ASP A 12 -5.77 7.95 -6.91
CA ASP A 12 -5.76 8.45 -5.54
C ASP A 12 -4.69 7.75 -4.67
N GLY A 13 -4.35 8.32 -3.53
CA GLY A 13 -3.42 7.74 -2.55
C GLY A 13 -2.09 7.25 -3.16
N SER A 14 -1.68 6.03 -2.79
CA SER A 14 -0.42 5.43 -3.25
C SER A 14 -0.34 5.17 -4.75
N HIS A 15 -1.48 4.93 -5.41
CA HIS A 15 -1.56 4.78 -6.87
C HIS A 15 -1.17 6.08 -7.58
N ARG A 16 -1.82 7.18 -7.17
CA ARG A 16 -1.49 8.52 -7.65
C ARG A 16 -0.03 8.87 -7.42
N SER A 17 0.47 8.66 -6.20
CA SER A 17 1.87 8.99 -5.86
C SER A 17 2.87 8.22 -6.75
N LEU A 18 2.64 6.92 -6.99
CA LEU A 18 3.53 6.15 -7.87
C LEU A 18 3.48 6.65 -9.31
N ILE A 19 2.28 6.80 -9.87
CA ILE A 19 2.16 7.15 -11.28
C ILE A 19 2.65 8.58 -11.55
N ASP A 20 2.44 9.51 -10.61
CA ASP A 20 2.96 10.87 -10.68
C ASP A 20 4.50 10.88 -10.61
N LEU A 21 5.10 10.07 -9.72
CA LEU A 21 6.55 9.91 -9.63
C LEU A 21 7.15 9.42 -10.95
N LEU A 22 6.54 8.40 -11.55
CA LEU A 22 6.97 7.86 -12.84
C LEU A 22 6.79 8.88 -13.96
N HIS A 23 5.63 9.53 -14.04
CA HIS A 23 5.35 10.52 -15.08
C HIS A 23 6.34 11.70 -15.03
N ARG A 24 6.59 12.25 -13.83
CA ARG A 24 7.57 13.32 -13.64
C ARG A 24 8.97 12.88 -14.05
N THR A 25 9.40 11.68 -13.67
CA THR A 25 10.75 11.17 -13.95
C THR A 25 10.95 10.84 -15.44
N LEU A 26 9.91 10.29 -16.09
CA LEU A 26 9.97 9.86 -17.48
C LEU A 26 9.63 10.99 -18.46
N SER A 27 9.23 12.18 -18.00
CA SER A 27 8.92 13.31 -18.88
C SER A 27 10.16 13.75 -19.69
N PRO A 28 10.04 14.06 -21.01
CA PRO A 28 8.82 14.16 -21.81
C PRO A 28 8.45 12.87 -22.58
N ARG A 29 8.96 11.70 -22.19
CA ARG A 29 8.69 10.41 -22.86
C ARG A 29 7.32 9.83 -22.56
N SER A 30 6.66 10.28 -21.49
CA SER A 30 5.40 9.69 -21.02
C SER A 30 4.19 10.59 -21.23
N ILE A 31 3.06 9.97 -21.57
CA ILE A 31 1.72 10.53 -21.43
C ILE A 31 1.01 9.82 -20.28
N LEU A 32 0.23 10.58 -19.50
CA LEU A 32 -0.50 10.07 -18.34
C LEU A 32 -2.01 10.20 -18.58
N VAL A 33 -2.74 9.09 -18.50
CA VAL A 33 -4.20 9.05 -18.60
C VAL A 33 -4.76 8.45 -17.32
N THR A 34 -5.68 9.15 -16.67
CA THR A 34 -6.15 8.78 -15.33
C THR A 34 -7.67 8.80 -15.23
N LEU A 35 -8.19 8.02 -14.28
CA LEU A 35 -9.57 8.12 -13.82
C LEU A 35 -9.59 8.48 -12.32
N PRO A 36 -10.57 9.28 -11.85
CA PRO A 36 -10.65 9.63 -10.43
C PRO A 36 -10.69 8.40 -9.53
N GLY A 37 -9.90 8.39 -8.45
CA GLY A 37 -9.83 7.32 -7.44
C GLY A 37 -11.04 7.25 -6.51
N THR A 38 -12.24 7.37 -7.07
CA THR A 38 -13.51 7.20 -6.36
C THR A 38 -14.21 5.95 -6.87
N LYS A 39 -14.99 5.29 -6.01
CA LYS A 39 -15.81 4.14 -6.41
C LYS A 39 -14.98 3.04 -7.11
N TRP A 40 -13.93 2.57 -6.44
CA TRP A 40 -13.02 1.53 -6.95
C TRP A 40 -13.74 0.30 -7.54
N PRO A 41 -14.91 -0.19 -7.02
CA PRO A 41 -15.67 -1.29 -7.62
C PRO A 41 -16.06 -1.05 -9.08
N TRP A 42 -16.31 0.21 -9.44
CA TRP A 42 -16.66 0.63 -10.80
C TRP A 42 -15.41 0.84 -11.65
N ARG A 43 -14.29 1.27 -11.04
CA ARG A 43 -13.00 1.35 -11.74
C ARG A 43 -12.52 -0.03 -12.16
N ALA A 44 -12.60 -1.02 -11.29
CA ALA A 44 -12.22 -2.39 -11.61
C ALA A 44 -13.08 -3.05 -12.71
N ARG A 45 -14.33 -2.61 -12.89
CA ARG A 45 -15.26 -3.19 -13.89
C ARG A 45 -15.30 -2.45 -15.22
N CYS A 46 -15.23 -1.11 -15.19
CA CYS A 46 -15.60 -0.28 -16.34
C CYS A 46 -14.48 0.65 -16.81
N SER A 47 -13.32 0.66 -16.13
CA SER A 47 -12.23 1.58 -16.48
C SER A 47 -11.79 1.43 -17.92
N SER A 48 -11.68 0.21 -18.44
CA SER A 48 -11.22 -0.07 -19.79
C SER A 48 -12.09 0.54 -20.89
N LEU A 49 -13.41 0.60 -20.69
CA LEU A 49 -14.34 1.27 -21.60
C LEU A 49 -14.12 2.79 -21.63
N ILE A 50 -13.95 3.41 -20.46
CA ILE A 50 -13.75 4.86 -20.39
C ILE A 50 -12.35 5.23 -20.91
N LEU A 51 -11.35 4.45 -20.54
CA LEU A 51 -9.97 4.65 -20.94
C LEU A 51 -9.78 4.46 -22.46
N SER A 52 -10.53 3.56 -23.12
CA SER A 52 -10.42 3.40 -24.57
C SER A 52 -10.73 4.68 -25.33
N ASP A 53 -11.64 5.50 -24.81
CA ASP A 53 -12.03 6.79 -25.40
C ASP A 53 -11.05 7.92 -25.04
N LEU A 54 -10.53 7.90 -23.80
CA LEU A 54 -9.63 8.95 -23.30
C LEU A 54 -8.19 8.83 -23.79
N ILE A 55 -7.71 7.60 -24.02
CA ILE A 55 -6.35 7.37 -24.49
C ILE A 55 -6.24 7.86 -25.95
N PRO A 56 -5.26 8.72 -26.29
CA PRO A 56 -5.05 9.11 -27.69
C PRO A 56 -4.77 7.91 -28.59
N LYS A 57 -5.22 7.96 -29.87
CA LYS A 57 -4.87 6.93 -30.86
C LYS A 57 -3.35 6.91 -31.09
N ASN A 58 -2.77 5.72 -31.18
CA ASN A 58 -1.35 5.53 -31.46
C ASN A 58 -1.07 5.60 -32.98
N GLU A 59 -1.49 6.69 -33.63
CA GLU A 59 -1.57 6.80 -35.11
C GLU A 59 -0.22 6.65 -35.83
N ASN A 60 0.90 6.90 -35.13
CA ASN A 60 2.26 6.79 -35.68
C ASN A 60 3.06 5.63 -35.08
N ASN A 61 2.43 4.72 -34.31
CA ASN A 61 3.12 3.68 -33.54
C ASN A 61 4.29 4.23 -32.69
N SER A 62 4.15 5.46 -32.18
CA SER A 62 5.19 6.12 -31.40
C SER A 62 5.27 5.55 -29.98
N LEU A 63 4.13 5.11 -29.43
CA LEU A 63 4.10 4.42 -28.16
C LEU A 63 4.72 3.02 -28.33
N LYS A 64 5.53 2.64 -27.35
CA LYS A 64 6.21 1.34 -27.25
C LYS A 64 5.89 0.62 -25.95
N TYR A 65 5.61 1.38 -24.88
CA TYR A 65 5.37 0.84 -23.55
C TYR A 65 4.00 1.28 -23.02
N LEU A 66 3.35 0.38 -22.29
CA LEU A 66 2.16 0.65 -21.50
C LEU A 66 2.43 0.23 -20.07
N PHE A 67 2.26 1.14 -19.10
CA PHE A 67 2.32 0.84 -17.68
C PHE A 67 0.97 1.14 -17.04
N CYS A 68 0.39 0.20 -16.28
CA CYS A 68 -0.80 0.48 -15.49
C CYS A 68 -0.90 -0.35 -14.21
N SER A 69 -1.76 0.07 -13.29
CA SER A 69 -2.07 -0.69 -12.07
C SER A 69 -3.01 -1.87 -12.35
N SER A 70 -2.98 -2.87 -11.46
CA SER A 70 -3.83 -4.07 -11.53
C SER A 70 -5.34 -3.80 -11.43
N ILE A 71 -5.77 -2.57 -11.10
CA ILE A 71 -7.17 -2.16 -11.16
C ILE A 71 -7.67 -2.04 -12.60
N THR A 72 -6.78 -1.72 -13.54
CA THR A 72 -7.13 -1.62 -14.96
C THR A 72 -7.34 -3.01 -15.53
N ASN A 73 -8.53 -3.31 -16.07
CA ASN A 73 -8.73 -4.57 -16.81
C ASN A 73 -8.03 -4.49 -18.18
N LEU A 74 -6.73 -4.79 -18.19
CA LEU A 74 -5.90 -4.66 -19.39
C LEU A 74 -6.42 -5.52 -20.55
N SER A 75 -6.99 -6.69 -20.26
CA SER A 75 -7.50 -7.61 -21.29
C SER A 75 -8.63 -7.00 -22.13
N GLU A 76 -9.54 -6.25 -21.49
CA GLU A 76 -10.59 -5.51 -22.18
C GLU A 76 -10.02 -4.30 -22.92
N LEU A 77 -9.10 -3.56 -22.29
CA LEU A 77 -8.56 -2.34 -22.87
C LEU A 77 -7.85 -2.63 -24.21
N ILE A 78 -6.96 -3.62 -24.25
CA ILE A 78 -6.27 -4.00 -25.50
C ILE A 78 -7.21 -4.65 -26.52
N SER A 79 -8.34 -5.20 -26.09
CA SER A 79 -9.36 -5.72 -26.99
C SER A 79 -10.07 -4.58 -27.72
N LEU A 80 -10.42 -3.51 -27.01
CA LEU A 80 -11.03 -2.30 -27.54
C LEU A 80 -10.05 -1.42 -28.33
N ARG A 81 -8.75 -1.49 -28.00
CA ARG A 81 -7.68 -0.66 -28.57
C ARG A 81 -6.61 -1.52 -29.23
N SER A 82 -6.88 -1.93 -30.47
CA SER A 82 -5.96 -2.77 -31.24
C SER A 82 -4.59 -2.13 -31.47
N ASP A 83 -4.52 -0.80 -31.50
CA ASP A 83 -3.31 0.00 -31.63
C ASP A 83 -2.40 -0.01 -30.38
N LEU A 84 -2.90 -0.54 -29.24
CA LEU A 84 -2.13 -0.73 -28.01
C LEU A 84 -1.65 -2.18 -27.81
N ARG A 85 -2.10 -3.13 -28.64
CA ARG A 85 -1.81 -4.57 -28.45
C ARG A 85 -0.33 -4.93 -28.57
N SER A 86 0.40 -4.21 -29.42
CA SER A 86 1.83 -4.45 -29.68
C SER A 86 2.76 -3.77 -28.69
N LEU A 87 2.23 -2.94 -27.78
CA LEU A 87 3.05 -2.29 -26.76
C LEU A 87 3.55 -3.34 -25.77
N LYS A 88 4.72 -3.10 -25.17
CA LYS A 88 5.17 -3.86 -24.00
C LYS A 88 4.31 -3.45 -22.80
N LYS A 89 3.48 -4.36 -22.30
CA LYS A 89 2.54 -4.12 -21.20
C LYS A 89 3.14 -4.51 -19.86
N ILE A 90 3.32 -3.53 -18.99
CA ILE A 90 3.86 -3.65 -17.65
C ILE A 90 2.73 -3.36 -16.66
N ILE A 91 2.43 -4.32 -15.78
CA ILE A 91 1.39 -4.16 -14.76
C ILE A 91 2.02 -4.05 -13.39
N TYR A 92 1.52 -3.13 -12.55
CA TYR A 92 1.91 -3.00 -11.16
C TYR A 92 0.76 -3.36 -10.20
N PHE A 93 0.99 -4.36 -9.36
CA PHE A 93 0.06 -4.83 -8.35
C PHE A 93 0.29 -4.09 -7.03
N HIS A 94 -0.51 -3.06 -6.77
CA HIS A 94 -0.63 -2.43 -5.45
C HIS A 94 -1.36 -3.35 -4.47
N GLU A 95 -2.39 -4.02 -4.95
CA GLU A 95 -3.21 -4.97 -4.21
C GLU A 95 -3.57 -6.20 -5.05
N ASN A 96 -3.97 -7.24 -4.33
CA ASN A 96 -4.36 -8.53 -4.87
C ASN A 96 -5.75 -8.94 -4.35
N ASP A 97 -6.72 -8.99 -5.25
CA ASP A 97 -8.12 -9.30 -4.91
C ASP A 97 -8.39 -10.78 -4.62
N LEU A 98 -7.39 -11.67 -4.80
CA LEU A 98 -7.48 -13.09 -4.49
C LEU A 98 -7.14 -13.40 -3.02
N ALA A 99 -6.45 -12.48 -2.31
CA ALA A 99 -5.88 -12.72 -0.99
C ALA A 99 -6.52 -11.94 0.17
N TYR A 100 -7.68 -11.32 -0.04
CA TYR A 100 -8.39 -10.63 1.05
C TYR A 100 -8.98 -11.62 2.07
N PRO A 101 -8.89 -11.30 3.38
CA PRO A 101 -9.46 -12.14 4.44
C PRO A 101 -10.98 -12.25 4.30
N LYS A 102 -11.55 -13.42 4.62
CA LYS A 102 -13.01 -13.73 4.53
C LYS A 102 -13.80 -13.31 5.78
N GLN A 103 -13.35 -12.30 6.51
CA GLN A 103 -13.68 -12.15 7.94
C GLN A 103 -15.14 -11.77 8.24
N ASN A 104 -15.98 -11.39 7.26
CA ASN A 104 -17.40 -11.11 7.51
C ASN A 104 -18.32 -11.71 6.44
N GLU A 105 -19.54 -12.12 6.81
CA GLU A 105 -20.60 -12.60 5.90
C GLU A 105 -20.91 -11.61 4.75
N LYS A 106 -20.70 -10.30 4.97
CA LYS A 106 -20.79 -9.28 3.90
C LYS A 106 -19.72 -9.42 2.80
N GLN A 107 -18.56 -10.03 3.09
CA GLN A 107 -17.48 -10.28 2.11
C GLN A 107 -17.71 -11.53 1.25
N GLU A 108 -18.69 -12.39 1.57
CA GLU A 108 -19.15 -13.41 0.61
C GLU A 108 -19.68 -12.78 -0.69
N GLN A 109 -19.97 -11.47 -0.67
CA GLN A 109 -20.36 -10.67 -1.83
C GLN A 109 -19.20 -9.94 -2.52
N ARG A 110 -17.93 -10.22 -2.16
CA ARG A 110 -16.81 -9.64 -2.92
C ARG A 110 -16.81 -10.23 -4.32
N ASP A 111 -17.03 -9.37 -5.30
CA ASP A 111 -17.30 -9.78 -6.68
C ASP A 111 -16.16 -10.65 -7.21
N PHE A 112 -16.52 -11.85 -7.68
CA PHE A 112 -15.59 -12.76 -8.36
C PHE A 112 -14.90 -12.05 -9.54
N GLN A 113 -15.56 -11.08 -10.16
CA GLN A 113 -15.03 -10.33 -11.28
C GLN A 113 -13.69 -9.61 -10.95
N TYR A 114 -13.47 -9.13 -9.73
CA TYR A 114 -12.24 -8.35 -9.44
C TYR A 114 -10.98 -9.20 -9.53
N GLY A 115 -10.95 -10.31 -8.79
CA GLY A 115 -9.83 -11.25 -8.89
C GLY A 115 -9.73 -11.86 -10.28
N TYR A 116 -10.84 -12.12 -10.95
CA TYR A 116 -10.85 -12.62 -12.33
C TYR A 116 -10.21 -11.61 -13.31
N ASN A 117 -10.55 -10.32 -13.20
CA ASN A 117 -9.96 -9.24 -14.01
C ASN A 117 -8.45 -9.13 -13.76
N GLN A 118 -8.00 -9.26 -12.52
CA GLN A 118 -6.56 -9.26 -12.20
C GLN A 118 -5.83 -10.47 -12.81
N ILE A 119 -6.44 -11.66 -12.82
CA ILE A 119 -5.88 -12.85 -13.47
C ILE A 119 -5.78 -12.64 -14.99
N LEU A 120 -6.84 -12.16 -15.64
CA LEU A 120 -6.82 -11.88 -17.09
C LEU A 120 -5.79 -10.80 -17.44
N THR A 121 -5.72 -9.75 -16.64
CA THR A 121 -4.72 -8.68 -16.76
C THR A 121 -3.30 -9.23 -16.65
N ALA A 122 -3.03 -10.07 -15.65
CA ALA A 122 -1.75 -10.74 -15.51
C ALA A 122 -1.44 -11.64 -16.72
N LEU A 123 -2.42 -12.36 -17.27
CA LEU A 123 -2.22 -13.22 -18.43
C LEU A 123 -1.85 -12.45 -19.71
N VAL A 124 -2.42 -11.26 -19.93
CA VAL A 124 -2.12 -10.45 -21.13
C VAL A 124 -0.90 -9.56 -21.02
N ALA A 125 -0.43 -9.27 -19.79
CA ALA A 125 0.76 -8.47 -19.54
C ALA A 125 2.04 -9.16 -20.01
N ASP A 126 3.07 -8.38 -20.33
CA ASP A 126 4.41 -8.89 -20.63
C ASP A 126 5.28 -8.94 -19.37
N ILE A 127 5.04 -8.05 -18.40
CA ILE A 127 5.68 -8.02 -17.09
C ILE A 127 4.63 -7.76 -16.00
N CYS A 128 4.63 -8.57 -14.94
CA CYS A 128 3.84 -8.35 -13.73
C CYS A 128 4.76 -7.96 -12.57
N LEU A 129 4.57 -6.77 -12.02
CA LEU A 129 5.33 -6.23 -10.91
C LEU A 129 4.48 -6.29 -9.64
N PHE A 130 5.01 -6.88 -8.57
CA PHE A 130 4.35 -6.92 -7.27
C PHE A 130 5.12 -6.07 -6.26
N ASN A 131 4.40 -5.33 -5.42
CA ASN A 131 5.01 -4.46 -4.41
C ASN A 131 5.72 -5.20 -3.27
N SER A 132 5.52 -6.50 -3.09
CA SER A 132 6.18 -7.34 -2.07
C SER A 132 6.22 -8.81 -2.51
N PHE A 133 7.10 -9.62 -1.90
CA PHE A 133 7.03 -11.08 -2.08
C PHE A 133 5.77 -11.65 -1.46
N TYR A 134 5.29 -11.08 -0.34
CA TYR A 134 4.01 -11.44 0.25
C TYR A 134 2.86 -11.29 -0.77
N ASN A 135 2.78 -10.16 -1.49
CA ASN A 135 1.74 -9.93 -2.49
C ASN A 135 1.85 -10.93 -3.66
N LEU A 136 3.05 -11.12 -4.21
CA LEU A 136 3.31 -12.08 -5.28
C LEU A 136 2.92 -13.51 -4.90
N ASN A 137 3.47 -14.00 -3.78
CA ASN A 137 3.27 -15.38 -3.34
C ASN A 137 1.79 -15.65 -3.02
N THR A 138 1.13 -14.71 -2.32
CA THR A 138 -0.30 -14.85 -2.03
C THR A 138 -1.16 -14.79 -3.29
N PHE A 139 -0.78 -14.02 -4.31
CA PHE A 139 -1.49 -14.02 -5.59
C PHE A 139 -1.41 -15.40 -6.25
N LEU A 140 -0.20 -15.92 -6.43
CA LEU A 140 0.03 -17.21 -7.08
C LEU A 140 -0.63 -18.37 -6.31
N ASP A 141 -0.53 -18.38 -4.98
CA ASP A 141 -1.06 -19.46 -4.14
C ASP A 141 -2.59 -19.47 -4.09
N LYS A 142 -3.22 -18.30 -4.27
CA LYS A 142 -4.67 -18.18 -4.29
C LYS A 142 -5.29 -18.41 -5.67
N LEU A 143 -4.51 -18.46 -6.76
CA LEU A 143 -5.01 -18.75 -8.12
C LEU A 143 -5.85 -20.03 -8.17
N GLY A 144 -5.34 -21.15 -7.65
CA GLY A 144 -6.02 -22.44 -7.70
C GLY A 144 -7.36 -22.43 -6.94
N PRO A 145 -7.37 -22.11 -5.63
CA PRO A 145 -8.61 -21.97 -4.87
C PRO A 145 -9.61 -20.99 -5.50
N PHE A 146 -9.13 -19.89 -6.07
CA PHE A 146 -9.98 -18.90 -6.72
C PHE A 146 -10.62 -19.44 -8.02
N LEU A 147 -9.82 -19.98 -8.94
CA LEU A 147 -10.29 -20.51 -10.23
C LEU A 147 -11.15 -21.77 -10.08
N ASN A 148 -10.96 -22.54 -9.00
CA ASN A 148 -11.82 -23.68 -8.69
C ASN A 148 -13.28 -23.30 -8.41
N ARG A 149 -13.58 -22.03 -8.15
CA ARG A 149 -14.96 -21.50 -8.06
C ARG A 149 -15.68 -21.46 -9.42
N ILE A 150 -14.94 -21.43 -10.54
CA ILE A 150 -15.53 -21.44 -11.89
C ILE A 150 -16.18 -22.82 -12.15
N PRO A 151 -17.46 -22.90 -12.56
CA PRO A 151 -18.10 -24.17 -12.93
C PRO A 151 -17.39 -24.91 -14.06
N SER A 152 -17.67 -26.20 -14.24
CA SER A 152 -17.11 -26.98 -15.36
C SER A 152 -17.57 -26.43 -16.73
N PRO A 153 -16.71 -26.47 -17.78
CA PRO A 153 -15.36 -27.05 -17.80
C PRO A 153 -14.31 -26.17 -17.10
N LYS A 154 -13.35 -26.81 -16.43
CA LYS A 154 -12.30 -26.12 -15.66
C LYS A 154 -11.18 -25.61 -16.56
N ALA A 155 -10.63 -24.44 -16.22
CA ALA A 155 -9.42 -23.92 -16.84
C ALA A 155 -8.18 -24.72 -16.42
N ASN A 156 -7.13 -24.70 -17.25
CA ASN A 156 -5.83 -25.29 -16.89
C ASN A 156 -5.09 -24.38 -15.89
N ILE A 157 -5.38 -24.57 -14.60
CA ILE A 157 -4.83 -23.78 -13.50
C ILE A 157 -3.29 -23.84 -13.47
N GLN A 158 -2.70 -25.01 -13.75
CA GLN A 158 -1.25 -25.17 -13.74
C GLN A 158 -0.60 -24.31 -14.82
N GLN A 159 -1.13 -24.34 -16.05
CA GLN A 159 -0.63 -23.51 -17.15
C GLN A 159 -0.81 -22.01 -16.85
N ILE A 160 -1.96 -21.62 -16.29
CA ILE A 160 -2.23 -20.22 -15.90
C ILE A 160 -1.20 -19.75 -14.87
N ARG A 161 -0.97 -20.54 -13.81
CA ARG A 161 0.02 -20.20 -12.78
C ARG A 161 1.41 -20.06 -13.39
N GLN A 162 1.87 -21.05 -14.16
CA GLN A 162 3.20 -21.03 -14.78
C GLN A 162 3.38 -19.83 -15.71
N THR A 163 2.36 -19.47 -16.47
CA THR A 163 2.38 -18.33 -17.41
C THR A 163 2.49 -16.99 -16.67
N ILE A 164 1.79 -16.83 -15.55
CA ILE A 164 1.87 -15.60 -14.75
C ILE A 164 3.20 -15.54 -14.00
N GLU A 165 3.60 -16.65 -13.38
CA GLU A 165 4.82 -16.75 -12.57
C GLU A 165 6.09 -16.44 -13.37
N SER A 166 6.20 -16.92 -14.62
CA SER A 166 7.39 -16.73 -15.47
C SER A 166 7.70 -15.27 -15.84
N LYS A 167 6.70 -14.39 -15.72
CA LYS A 167 6.80 -12.94 -16.03
C LYS A 167 6.54 -12.06 -14.81
N SER A 168 6.43 -12.66 -13.62
CA SER A 168 6.20 -11.94 -12.38
C SER A 168 7.51 -11.69 -11.65
N GLN A 169 7.67 -10.47 -11.11
CA GLN A 169 8.80 -10.11 -10.27
C GLN A 169 8.37 -9.13 -9.18
N VAL A 170 9.14 -9.07 -8.11
CA VAL A 170 8.93 -8.10 -7.05
C VAL A 170 9.69 -6.81 -7.38
N LEU A 171 8.98 -5.69 -7.39
CA LEU A 171 9.55 -4.36 -7.44
C LEU A 171 8.85 -3.50 -6.37
N TYR A 172 9.59 -3.24 -5.30
CA TYR A 172 9.09 -2.50 -4.14
C TYR A 172 8.54 -1.14 -4.51
N TYR A 173 7.55 -0.69 -3.73
CA TYR A 173 7.00 0.65 -3.88
C TYR A 173 8.05 1.70 -3.48
N PRO A 174 8.32 2.69 -4.34
CA PRO A 174 9.30 3.73 -4.05
C PRO A 174 8.69 4.81 -3.16
N LEU A 175 9.38 5.15 -2.07
CA LEU A 175 9.06 6.31 -1.25
C LEU A 175 9.56 7.57 -1.95
N GLU A 176 8.63 8.47 -2.26
CA GLU A 176 8.94 9.80 -2.77
C GLU A 176 9.77 10.60 -1.77
N LYS A 177 10.56 11.57 -2.26
CA LYS A 177 11.27 12.54 -1.40
C LYS A 177 10.34 13.16 -0.35
N SER A 178 10.78 13.17 0.91
CA SER A 178 10.10 13.92 1.97
C SER A 178 10.15 15.41 1.66
N LEU A 179 9.05 16.12 1.91
CA LEU A 179 9.01 17.58 1.86
C LEU A 179 9.81 18.21 3.02
N ILE A 180 9.86 17.53 4.16
CA ILE A 180 10.58 18.00 5.35
C ILE A 180 11.95 17.30 5.46
N PRO A 181 13.07 18.04 5.59
CA PRO A 181 14.38 17.44 5.85
C PRO A 181 14.39 16.68 7.17
N ILE A 182 14.73 15.39 7.13
CA ILE A 182 14.71 14.48 8.30
C ILE A 182 15.95 14.65 9.20
N ASP A 183 16.87 15.56 8.88
CA ASP A 183 18.06 15.84 9.70
C ASP A 183 17.77 16.64 10.99
N ILE A 184 16.50 16.94 11.26
CA ILE A 184 16.10 17.58 12.51
C ILE A 184 16.15 16.51 13.61
N LYS A 185 17.24 16.51 14.39
CA LYS A 185 17.18 15.96 15.76
C LYS A 185 16.15 16.77 16.53
N THR A 186 14.90 16.31 16.50
CA THR A 186 13.89 16.84 17.40
C THR A 186 14.24 16.32 18.78
N ASP A 187 14.69 17.20 19.68
CA ASP A 187 14.86 16.90 21.10
C ASP A 187 13.46 16.70 21.71
N LYS A 188 12.85 15.55 21.42
CA LYS A 188 11.52 15.18 21.91
C LYS A 188 11.61 14.98 23.41
N THR A 189 10.79 15.71 24.14
CA THR A 189 10.65 15.59 25.59
C THR A 189 9.21 15.26 25.94
N GLY A 190 8.99 14.75 27.16
CA GLY A 190 7.66 14.38 27.64
C GLY A 190 7.22 12.96 27.22
N PRO A 191 5.91 12.68 27.29
CA PRO A 191 5.36 11.34 27.14
C PRO A 191 5.58 10.77 25.73
N LEU A 192 5.45 9.46 25.60
CA LEU A 192 5.61 8.76 24.31
C LEU A 192 4.52 9.18 23.32
N CYS A 193 4.88 9.56 22.10
CA CYS A 193 3.93 9.82 21.03
C CYS A 193 3.74 8.56 20.14
N ILE A 194 2.53 7.99 20.15
CA ILE A 194 2.14 6.79 19.41
C ILE A 194 1.31 7.18 18.19
N ILE A 195 1.73 6.71 17.02
CA ILE A 195 1.04 6.93 15.74
C ILE A 195 0.35 5.66 15.27
N TRP A 196 -0.89 5.80 14.82
CA TRP A 196 -1.59 4.78 14.03
C TRP A 196 -2.02 5.39 12.68
N PRO A 197 -1.28 5.12 11.58
CA PRO A 197 -1.45 5.83 10.31
C PRO A 197 -2.20 5.00 9.26
N HIS A 198 -3.40 4.52 9.60
CA HIS A 198 -4.17 3.62 8.74
C HIS A 198 -5.52 4.22 8.39
N ARG A 199 -6.07 3.84 7.23
CA ARG A 199 -7.47 4.12 6.92
C ARG A 199 -8.37 3.54 8.00
N TRP A 200 -9.49 4.21 8.25
CA TRP A 200 -10.44 3.80 9.29
C TRP A 200 -11.32 2.66 8.80
N GLU A 201 -10.70 1.49 8.60
CA GLU A 201 -11.28 0.30 7.99
C GLU A 201 -11.07 -0.92 8.90
N HIS A 202 -11.98 -1.89 8.82
CA HIS A 202 -11.95 -3.09 9.68
C HIS A 202 -10.71 -3.97 9.47
N ASP A 203 -10.21 -4.07 8.24
CA ASP A 203 -9.02 -4.87 7.93
C ASP A 203 -7.74 -4.30 8.52
N LYS A 204 -7.77 -3.05 9.01
CA LYS A 204 -6.67 -2.41 9.75
C LYS A 204 -6.70 -2.72 11.25
N ASP A 205 -7.74 -3.40 11.73
CA ASP A 205 -7.94 -3.81 13.12
C ASP A 205 -7.74 -2.69 14.15
N PRO A 206 -8.51 -1.60 14.05
CA PRO A 206 -8.48 -0.56 15.07
C PRO A 206 -8.92 -1.06 16.44
N GLU A 207 -9.75 -2.11 16.51
CA GLU A 207 -10.21 -2.72 17.77
C GLU A 207 -9.05 -3.24 18.61
N THR A 208 -8.16 -4.05 18.02
CA THR A 208 -6.97 -4.53 18.74
C THR A 208 -6.10 -3.36 19.20
N PHE A 209 -5.87 -2.36 18.33
CA PHE A 209 -5.07 -1.20 18.68
C PHE A 209 -5.65 -0.43 19.86
N PHE A 210 -6.90 -0.01 19.76
CA PHE A 210 -7.55 0.81 20.77
C PHE A 210 -7.81 0.05 22.08
N SER A 211 -8.04 -1.26 22.03
CA SER A 211 -8.11 -2.06 23.26
C SER A 211 -6.79 -2.04 24.04
N VAL A 212 -5.64 -1.98 23.36
CA VAL A 212 -4.33 -1.85 24.00
C VAL A 212 -4.15 -0.45 24.56
N ILE A 213 -4.53 0.58 23.81
CA ILE A 213 -4.49 1.98 24.25
C ILE A 213 -5.31 2.20 25.53
N LEU A 214 -6.55 1.69 25.57
CA LEU A 214 -7.40 1.79 26.75
C LEU A 214 -6.77 1.07 27.96
N GLU A 215 -6.18 -0.10 27.77
CA GLU A 215 -5.51 -0.82 28.85
C GLU A 215 -4.27 -0.07 29.38
N LEU A 216 -3.48 0.57 28.50
CA LEU A 216 -2.37 1.44 28.92
C LEU A 216 -2.86 2.62 29.79
N TYR A 217 -4.02 3.18 29.47
CA TYR A 217 -4.63 4.29 30.20
C TYR A 217 -5.32 3.83 31.49
N GLU A 218 -6.33 2.97 31.41
CA GLU A 218 -7.22 2.63 32.52
C GLU A 218 -6.57 1.68 33.54
N ILE A 219 -5.80 0.69 33.08
CA ILE A 219 -5.24 -0.36 33.94
C ILE A 219 -3.85 0.04 34.42
N TYR A 220 -3.01 0.56 33.53
CA TYR A 220 -1.61 0.91 33.87
C TYR A 220 -1.41 2.37 34.24
N SER A 221 -2.42 3.24 34.06
CA SER A 221 -2.35 4.67 34.41
C SER A 221 -1.16 5.39 33.77
N LEU A 222 -0.81 5.04 32.53
CA LEU A 222 0.32 5.61 31.81
C LEU A 222 -0.07 6.89 31.07
N THR A 223 0.91 7.77 30.87
CA THR A 223 0.77 8.98 30.05
C THR A 223 1.40 8.79 28.68
N PHE A 224 0.68 9.10 27.62
CA PHE A 224 1.13 9.03 26.23
C PHE A 224 0.34 10.05 25.39
N SER A 225 0.78 10.28 24.16
CA SER A 225 0.11 11.11 23.17
C SER A 225 -0.24 10.26 21.94
N LEU A 226 -1.42 10.46 21.37
CA LEU A 226 -1.90 9.73 20.20
C LEU A 226 -2.01 10.62 18.98
N ILE A 227 -1.48 10.13 17.87
CA ILE A 227 -1.72 10.66 16.54
C ILE A 227 -2.43 9.55 15.77
N ILE A 228 -3.75 9.70 15.61
CA ILE A 228 -4.58 8.79 14.82
C ILE A 228 -4.77 9.44 13.46
N LEU A 229 -4.07 8.89 12.47
CA LEU A 229 -4.03 9.39 11.10
C LEU A 229 -4.83 8.45 10.20
N GLY A 230 -5.56 9.01 9.24
CA GLY A 230 -6.22 8.22 8.21
C GLY A 230 -7.48 8.89 7.66
N GLN A 231 -7.80 8.55 6.42
CA GLN A 231 -9.07 8.92 5.82
C GLN A 231 -10.19 8.05 6.43
N SER A 232 -11.32 8.68 6.73
CA SER A 232 -12.57 8.02 7.09
C SER A 232 -13.55 8.06 5.92
N TYR A 233 -14.31 6.99 5.74
CA TYR A 233 -15.42 6.92 4.80
C TYR A 233 -16.76 6.82 5.55
N ASP A 234 -17.88 6.83 4.83
CA ASP A 234 -19.24 6.82 5.41
C ASP A 234 -19.47 5.65 6.39
N GLU A 235 -18.87 4.48 6.11
CA GLU A 235 -18.82 3.35 7.04
C GLU A 235 -17.42 3.28 7.68
N CYS A 236 -17.32 3.58 8.98
CA CYS A 236 -16.10 3.37 9.76
C CYS A 236 -16.39 2.55 11.04
N PRO A 237 -15.42 1.80 11.57
CA PRO A 237 -15.60 1.03 12.81
C PRO A 237 -16.05 1.89 13.99
N GLY A 238 -17.04 1.42 14.75
CA GLY A 238 -17.63 2.17 15.88
C GLY A 238 -16.62 2.58 16.96
N ILE A 239 -15.55 1.80 17.14
CA ILE A 239 -14.48 2.04 18.12
C ILE A 239 -13.87 3.44 18.02
N PHE A 240 -13.76 4.04 16.83
CA PHE A 240 -13.24 5.41 16.70
C PHE A 240 -14.07 6.42 17.49
N SER A 241 -15.41 6.32 17.42
CA SER A 241 -16.31 7.19 18.19
C SER A 241 -16.31 6.86 19.68
N GLU A 242 -16.16 5.58 20.04
CA GLU A 242 -16.12 5.16 21.45
C GLU A 242 -14.89 5.70 22.19
N ILE A 243 -13.74 5.72 21.51
CA ILE A 243 -12.48 6.14 22.13
C ILE A 243 -12.48 7.61 22.49
N LEU A 244 -13.12 8.47 21.70
CA LEU A 244 -13.27 9.89 22.04
C LEU A 244 -14.10 10.12 23.32
N ASN A 245 -14.95 9.17 23.72
CA ASN A 245 -15.72 9.25 24.96
C ASN A 245 -14.97 8.64 26.16
N LYS A 246 -14.06 7.69 25.93
CA LYS A 246 -13.34 6.95 26.99
C LYS A 246 -11.99 7.58 27.33
N LEU A 247 -11.28 8.11 26.34
CA LEU A 247 -9.94 8.64 26.52
C LEU A 247 -9.97 10.18 26.69
N PRO A 248 -9.32 10.74 27.72
CA PRO A 248 -9.27 12.19 27.90
C PRO A 248 -8.59 12.91 26.72
N LEU A 249 -9.10 14.09 26.34
CA LEU A 249 -8.63 14.83 25.17
C LEU A 249 -7.14 15.18 25.20
N ASN A 250 -6.51 15.31 26.38
CA ASN A 250 -5.09 15.59 26.51
C ASN A 250 -4.18 14.43 26.07
N TYR A 251 -4.71 13.23 25.85
CA TYR A 251 -4.00 12.11 25.24
C TYR A 251 -4.06 12.15 23.70
N ILE A 252 -4.88 13.02 23.10
CA ILE A 252 -5.11 13.05 21.66
C ILE A 252 -4.44 14.29 21.06
N ARG A 253 -3.36 14.07 20.32
CA ARG A 253 -2.62 15.12 19.61
C ARG A 253 -3.20 15.40 18.23
N HIS A 254 -3.67 14.37 17.54
CA HIS A 254 -4.31 14.48 16.23
C HIS A 254 -5.30 13.34 16.01
N TRP A 255 -6.40 13.61 15.31
CA TRP A 255 -7.47 12.66 15.05
C TRP A 255 -8.09 12.88 13.66
N GLY A 256 -7.78 12.00 12.72
CA GLY A 256 -8.38 11.96 11.39
C GLY A 256 -7.40 12.22 10.25
N PHE A 257 -7.91 12.85 9.19
CA PHE A 257 -7.18 13.08 7.96
C PHE A 257 -6.33 14.35 8.05
N ALA A 258 -5.02 14.23 7.76
CA ALA A 258 -4.14 15.37 7.57
C ALA A 258 -4.47 16.06 6.24
N GLN A 259 -4.71 17.37 6.27
CA GLN A 259 -5.22 18.15 5.14
C GLN A 259 -4.17 18.40 4.05
N SER A 260 -2.89 18.17 4.35
CA SER A 260 -1.81 18.29 3.38
C SER A 260 -0.70 17.29 3.62
N LYS A 261 0.10 17.01 2.57
CA LYS A 261 1.30 16.17 2.67
C LYS A 261 2.30 16.73 3.70
N SER A 262 2.43 18.05 3.80
CA SER A 262 3.32 18.68 4.79
C SER A 262 2.83 18.49 6.22
N GLU A 263 1.53 18.60 6.47
CA GLU A 263 0.95 18.34 7.79
C GLU A 263 1.12 16.86 8.18
N TYR A 264 0.86 15.95 7.24
CA TYR A 264 1.08 14.51 7.43
C TYR A 264 2.54 14.21 7.83
N GLU A 265 3.51 14.70 7.06
CA GLU A 265 4.93 14.50 7.36
C GLU A 265 5.32 15.11 8.71
N GLN A 266 4.79 16.28 9.07
CA GLN A 266 5.03 16.92 10.37
C GLN A 266 4.51 16.06 11.54
N LEU A 267 3.30 15.52 11.41
CA LEU A 267 2.73 14.61 12.41
C LEU A 267 3.55 13.33 12.55
N LEU A 268 4.07 12.78 11.45
CA LEU A 268 4.98 11.64 11.51
C LEU A 268 6.29 11.98 12.22
N ILE A 269 6.85 13.17 11.98
CA ILE A 269 8.06 13.65 12.66
C ILE A 269 7.82 13.83 14.17
N GLU A 270 6.60 14.15 14.61
CA GLU A 270 6.26 14.23 16.03
C GLU A 270 6.26 12.85 16.73
N GLY A 271 5.94 11.76 16.02
CA GLY A 271 5.81 10.41 16.57
C GLY A 271 7.09 9.74 17.05
N ASP A 272 7.05 9.07 18.21
CA ASP A 272 8.14 8.21 18.68
C ASP A 272 7.99 6.78 18.15
N VAL A 273 6.75 6.28 18.13
CA VAL A 273 6.41 4.90 17.76
C VAL A 273 5.28 4.92 16.75
N VAL A 274 5.38 4.09 15.73
CA VAL A 274 4.31 3.85 14.77
C VAL A 274 3.81 2.42 14.91
N VAL A 275 2.50 2.24 14.99
CA VAL A 275 1.86 0.94 15.24
C VAL A 275 1.00 0.54 14.06
N SER A 276 1.13 -0.71 13.63
CA SER A 276 0.18 -1.37 12.75
C SER A 276 -0.46 -2.55 13.48
N THR A 277 -1.78 -2.65 13.35
CA THR A 277 -2.55 -3.82 13.79
C THR A 277 -3.17 -4.58 12.64
N ALA A 278 -2.86 -4.18 11.40
CA ALA A 278 -3.55 -4.62 10.20
C ALA A 278 -3.66 -6.14 10.07
N GLN A 279 -4.87 -6.61 9.77
CA GLN A 279 -5.20 -7.97 9.33
C GLN A 279 -4.86 -8.18 7.86
N HIS A 280 -4.80 -7.10 7.08
CA HIS A 280 -4.49 -7.14 5.68
C HIS A 280 -3.61 -5.95 5.26
N GLU A 281 -2.49 -6.25 4.60
CA GLU A 281 -1.55 -5.27 4.08
C GLU A 281 -0.61 -5.92 3.06
N PHE A 282 -0.41 -5.28 1.91
CA PHE A 282 0.51 -5.76 0.87
C PHE A 282 1.86 -5.06 0.88
N PHE A 283 1.96 -3.88 1.50
CA PHE A 283 3.24 -3.17 1.62
C PHE A 283 3.35 -2.26 2.86
N GLY A 284 2.32 -1.49 3.19
CA GLY A 284 2.35 -0.61 4.37
C GLY A 284 3.20 0.64 4.18
N VAL A 285 2.98 1.39 3.09
CA VAL A 285 3.69 2.65 2.76
C VAL A 285 3.75 3.61 3.95
N ALA A 286 2.62 3.83 4.63
CA ALA A 286 2.53 4.75 5.77
C ALA A 286 3.44 4.36 6.94
N MET A 287 3.64 3.06 7.17
CA MET A 287 4.55 2.57 8.21
C MET A 287 6.01 2.86 7.84
N LEU A 288 6.38 2.72 6.57
CA LEU A 288 7.72 3.05 6.09
C LEU A 288 7.97 4.57 6.08
N GLU A 289 6.98 5.37 5.73
CA GLU A 289 7.05 6.84 5.82
C GLU A 289 7.28 7.29 7.27
N ALA A 290 6.56 6.70 8.24
CA ALA A 290 6.74 6.98 9.65
C ALA A 290 8.14 6.56 10.15
N CYS A 291 8.63 5.38 9.75
CA CYS A 291 9.99 4.95 10.05
C CYS A 291 11.04 5.90 9.49
N ARG A 292 10.83 6.36 8.25
CA ARG A 292 11.69 7.36 7.62
C ARG A 292 11.66 8.68 8.38
N ALA A 293 10.53 9.08 8.96
CA ALA A 293 10.42 10.23 9.87
C ALA A 293 11.04 10.00 11.27
N GLY A 294 11.58 8.80 11.53
CA GLY A 294 12.29 8.46 12.77
C GLY A 294 11.49 7.66 13.78
N CYS A 295 10.24 7.28 13.49
CA CYS A 295 9.43 6.45 14.36
C CYS A 295 9.98 5.02 14.47
N ILE A 296 9.88 4.42 15.66
CA ILE A 296 10.12 2.99 15.87
C ILE A 296 8.86 2.21 15.44
N PRO A 297 8.95 1.26 14.50
CA PRO A 297 7.80 0.47 14.09
C PRO A 297 7.46 -0.64 15.09
N ILE A 298 6.17 -0.84 15.31
CA ILE A 298 5.59 -2.04 15.91
C ILE A 298 4.54 -2.59 14.94
N VAL A 299 4.87 -3.68 14.25
CA VAL A 299 4.06 -4.31 13.20
C VAL A 299 3.73 -5.77 13.55
N PRO A 300 2.65 -6.37 13.00
CA PRO A 300 2.37 -7.76 13.27
C PRO A 300 3.36 -8.68 12.54
N ASP A 301 3.72 -9.82 13.13
CA ASP A 301 4.64 -10.83 12.59
C ASP A 301 3.97 -11.69 11.51
N ARG A 302 3.53 -11.04 10.42
CA ARG A 302 2.80 -11.61 9.28
C ARG A 302 2.74 -10.59 8.13
N LEU A 303 2.04 -10.93 7.04
CA LEU A 303 1.84 -10.04 5.88
C LEU A 303 3.18 -9.66 5.24
N ALA A 304 3.24 -8.55 4.50
CA ALA A 304 4.49 -7.99 4.00
C ALA A 304 5.43 -7.50 5.13
N TYR A 305 4.96 -7.41 6.38
CA TYR A 305 5.80 -6.90 7.46
C TYR A 305 6.96 -7.82 7.84
N THR A 306 6.87 -9.12 7.58
CA THR A 306 7.97 -10.06 7.85
C THR A 306 9.16 -9.83 6.93
N GLU A 307 8.93 -9.44 5.66
CA GLU A 307 9.99 -9.09 4.71
C GLU A 307 10.48 -7.64 4.88
N LEU A 308 9.57 -6.69 5.15
CA LEU A 308 9.92 -5.27 5.22
C LEU A 308 10.61 -4.87 6.53
N TYR A 309 10.29 -5.57 7.62
CA TYR A 309 10.83 -5.33 8.95
C TYR A 309 11.55 -6.59 9.45
N PRO A 310 12.77 -6.88 8.94
CA PRO A 310 13.48 -8.13 9.26
C PRO A 310 13.93 -8.21 10.72
N ASN A 311 14.11 -7.07 11.40
CA ASN A 311 14.39 -7.04 12.83
C ASN A 311 13.15 -7.46 13.63
N GLU A 312 13.20 -8.62 14.27
CA GLU A 312 12.08 -9.16 15.05
C GLU A 312 11.66 -8.25 16.21
N GLN A 313 12.53 -7.35 16.68
CA GLN A 313 12.15 -6.37 17.71
C GLN A 313 11.04 -5.41 17.23
N HIS A 314 10.92 -5.19 15.93
CA HIS A 314 9.84 -4.39 15.34
C HIS A 314 8.53 -5.16 15.24
N ARG A 315 8.52 -6.48 15.47
CA ARG A 315 7.37 -7.35 15.22
C ARG A 315 6.70 -7.83 16.51
N TYR A 316 5.40 -8.10 16.44
CA TYR A 316 4.64 -8.75 17.51
C TYR A 316 3.71 -9.85 16.97
N ARG A 317 3.50 -10.91 17.75
CA ARG A 317 2.67 -12.09 17.40
C ARG A 317 1.31 -12.08 18.09
N THR A 318 1.21 -11.46 19.26
CA THR A 318 -0.01 -11.48 20.08
C THR A 318 -0.34 -10.09 20.60
N ARG A 319 -1.63 -9.82 20.89
CA ARG A 319 -2.07 -8.59 21.56
C ARG A 319 -1.28 -8.33 22.84
N THR A 320 -1.03 -9.36 23.64
CA THR A 320 -0.24 -9.24 24.88
C THR A 320 1.19 -8.78 24.61
N GLN A 321 1.82 -9.25 23.53
CA GLN A 321 3.16 -8.78 23.17
C GLN A 321 3.16 -7.31 22.70
N LEU A 322 2.14 -6.91 21.92
CA LEU A 322 1.95 -5.51 21.53
C LEU A 322 1.78 -4.61 22.76
N LEU A 323 0.90 -5.00 23.68
CA LEU A 323 0.68 -4.30 24.95
C LEU A 323 1.96 -4.17 25.76
N ASN A 324 2.69 -5.27 25.97
CA ASN A 324 3.91 -5.27 26.78
C ASN A 324 4.98 -4.34 26.19
N LYS A 325 5.14 -4.35 24.86
CA LYS A 325 6.05 -3.43 24.15
C LYS A 325 5.65 -1.98 24.37
N LEU A 326 4.39 -1.62 24.11
CA LEU A 326 3.92 -0.25 24.26
C LEU A 326 3.96 0.22 25.72
N LYS A 327 3.67 -0.67 26.67
CA LYS A 327 3.81 -0.40 28.11
C LYS A 327 5.24 -0.05 28.47
N GLU A 328 6.21 -0.88 28.07
CA GLU A 328 7.63 -0.60 28.31
C GLU A 328 8.05 0.73 27.67
N TYR A 329 7.61 0.99 26.44
CA TYR A 329 7.96 2.20 25.70
C TYR A 329 7.37 3.45 26.33
N CYS A 330 6.13 3.40 26.84
CA CYS A 330 5.51 4.50 27.58
C CYS A 330 6.23 4.77 28.90
N GLN A 331 6.73 3.74 29.58
CA GLN A 331 7.50 3.88 30.82
C GLN A 331 8.92 4.40 30.60
N LYS A 332 9.49 4.21 29.40
CA LYS A 332 10.86 4.60 29.07
C LYS A 332 10.97 5.30 27.69
N PRO A 333 10.34 6.47 27.47
CA PRO A 333 10.38 7.14 26.17
C PRO A 333 11.81 7.45 25.69
N ASP A 334 12.71 7.82 26.59
CA ASP A 334 14.12 8.12 26.26
C ASP A 334 14.89 6.89 25.77
N TYR A 335 14.51 5.69 26.23
CA TYR A 335 15.06 4.45 25.69
C TYR A 335 14.61 4.25 24.23
N VAL A 336 13.34 4.49 23.92
CA VAL A 336 12.79 4.39 22.56
C VAL A 336 13.50 5.37 21.62
N ARG A 337 13.63 6.62 22.05
CA ARG A 337 14.23 7.71 21.26
C ARG A 337 15.72 7.50 20.94
N ASN A 338 16.46 6.88 21.87
CA ASN A 338 17.93 6.85 21.81
C ASN A 338 18.55 5.47 21.60
N ARG A 339 17.84 4.38 21.92
CA ARG A 339 18.45 3.03 22.02
C ARG A 339 17.76 1.97 21.16
N VAL A 340 16.47 2.12 20.85
CA VAL A 340 15.79 1.13 20.01
C VAL A 340 16.30 1.27 18.57
N PRO A 341 16.68 0.16 17.91
CA PRO A 341 17.13 0.20 16.51
C PRO A 341 16.07 0.82 15.62
N LYS A 342 16.47 1.73 14.73
CA LYS A 342 15.59 2.28 13.70
C LYS A 342 15.46 1.30 12.54
N GLN A 343 14.33 1.36 11.84
CA GLN A 343 14.16 0.65 10.57
C GLN A 343 14.89 1.41 9.46
N ASP A 344 15.81 0.73 8.76
CA ASP A 344 16.39 1.28 7.54
C ASP A 344 15.35 1.30 6.43
N THR A 345 15.15 2.48 5.83
CA THR A 345 14.21 2.70 4.73
C THR A 345 14.93 3.03 3.42
N PHE A 346 16.27 3.11 3.42
CA PHE A 346 17.08 3.55 2.28
C PHE A 346 16.75 2.77 1.00
N GLN A 347 16.54 1.45 1.10
CA GLN A 347 16.21 0.62 -0.06
C GLN A 347 14.91 0.98 -0.80
N PHE A 348 14.02 1.75 -0.15
CA PHE A 348 12.76 2.20 -0.72
C PHE A 348 12.82 3.66 -1.17
N GLU A 349 13.84 4.43 -0.78
CA GLU A 349 13.89 5.88 -1.04
C GLU A 349 14.30 6.21 -2.48
N TRP A 350 13.37 6.76 -3.27
CA TRP A 350 13.57 7.03 -4.70
C TRP A 350 14.77 7.94 -5.02
N GLU A 351 14.97 9.00 -4.23
CA GLU A 351 16.04 9.98 -4.46
C GLU A 351 17.40 9.52 -3.93
N LYS A 352 17.40 8.70 -2.87
CA LYS A 352 18.64 8.30 -2.18
C LYS A 352 19.19 6.98 -2.71
N ASN A 353 18.34 6.09 -3.22
CA ASN A 353 18.75 4.78 -3.70
C ASN A 353 18.66 4.69 -5.22
N ASP A 354 19.81 4.76 -5.87
CA ASP A 354 19.91 4.59 -7.33
C ASP A 354 19.40 3.23 -7.80
N GLY A 355 19.54 2.19 -6.99
CA GLY A 355 19.14 0.83 -7.34
C GLY A 355 17.64 0.70 -7.62
N ILE A 356 16.77 1.21 -6.73
CA ILE A 356 15.32 1.17 -6.96
C ILE A 356 14.93 2.02 -8.17
N ARG A 357 15.51 3.23 -8.29
CA ARG A 357 15.24 4.13 -9.41
C ARG A 357 15.63 3.50 -10.75
N GLN A 358 16.83 2.94 -10.86
CA GLN A 358 17.30 2.29 -12.08
C GLN A 358 16.44 1.08 -12.45
N LYS A 359 15.99 0.27 -11.48
CA LYS A 359 15.05 -0.84 -11.75
C LYS A 359 13.76 -0.37 -12.41
N TYR A 360 13.19 0.76 -11.97
CA TYR A 360 12.00 1.33 -12.61
C TYR A 360 12.29 1.90 -14.00
N LEU A 361 13.40 2.62 -14.17
CA LEU A 361 13.76 3.19 -15.47
C LEU A 361 14.04 2.12 -16.53
N GLN A 362 14.72 1.03 -16.15
CA GLN A 362 15.06 -0.08 -17.04
C GLN A 362 13.84 -0.81 -17.63
N LEU A 363 12.66 -0.70 -17.02
CA LEU A 363 11.42 -1.24 -17.57
C LEU A 363 11.12 -0.69 -18.97
N PHE A 364 11.54 0.54 -19.25
CA PHE A 364 11.27 1.31 -20.46
C PHE A 364 12.47 1.44 -21.41
N GLU A 365 13.49 0.62 -21.21
CA GLU A 365 14.72 0.62 -22.02
C GLU A 365 14.96 -0.69 -22.76
N SER A 366 14.29 -1.79 -22.39
CA SER A 366 14.53 -3.08 -23.03
C SER A 366 13.82 -3.15 -24.39
N ASN A 367 14.62 -3.08 -25.45
CA ASN A 367 14.31 -3.70 -26.74
C ASN A 367 14.74 -5.17 -26.66
N ILE A 368 13.86 -6.05 -26.19
CA ILE A 368 14.00 -7.49 -26.43
C ILE A 368 12.72 -7.93 -27.14
#